data_AF-A0A8H4W6P8-F1
#
_entry.id   AF-A0A8H4W6P8-F1
#
_cell.length_a   1.000
_cell.length_b   1.000
_cell.length_c   1.000
_cell.angle_alpha   90.00
_cell.angle_beta   90.00
_cell.angle_gamma   90.00
#
_symmetry.space_group_name_H-M   'P 1'
#
loop_
_entity.id
_entity.type
_entity.pdbx_description
1 polymer ?
#
loop_
_entity_poly.entity_id
_entity_poly.type
_entity_poly.pdbx_seq_one_letter_code
_entity_poly.pdbx_strand_id
1 'polypeptide(L)'
;MERVFLDTLRVKRSHKEKEKNASESEPLIRATLSSIHQTIISATPSSNITSISYPERFKGIPYLTPLTHTAIQEFPGIKDVMQLSPYLNCIRLAYGLNTPEALGYPLGSDLDDYNSLLLHFEYQEYLEVSVMAVTEYANIREEFFRIDDFGGGEMVASSPPSDFLFIIFSGEVMPSEFGKIRKAVVEVVPEFEDRFVDSIEPWWVGAIGAAGRAREFTVKMPVTHIDFQRMETREEWLAGRDGKGG
;
A
#
# COMPACT_ATOMS: atom_id res chain seq x y z
N MET A 1 -4.24 29.30 0.32
CA MET A 1 -3.47 28.07 0.08
C MET A 1 -4.42 27.12 -0.63
N GLU A 2 -4.28 26.96 -1.94
CA GLU A 2 -5.11 26.00 -2.71
C GLU A 2 -4.80 24.60 -2.17
N ARG A 3 -5.80 23.94 -1.56
CA ARG A 3 -5.73 22.51 -1.30
C ARG A 3 -5.77 21.83 -2.65
N VAL A 4 -4.61 21.50 -3.20
CA VAL A 4 -4.54 20.57 -4.33
C VAL A 4 -5.06 19.24 -3.78
N PHE A 5 -6.30 18.92 -4.14
CA PHE A 5 -6.96 17.68 -3.79
C PHE A 5 -6.22 16.54 -4.50
N LEU A 6 -5.17 16.02 -3.86
CA LEU A 6 -4.56 14.73 -4.18
C LEU A 6 -5.54 13.63 -3.76
N ASP A 7 -6.65 13.53 -4.48
CA ASP A 7 -7.46 12.33 -4.63
C ASP A 7 -7.71 11.55 -3.32
N THR A 8 -8.20 12.25 -2.28
CA THR A 8 -8.60 11.63 -1.00
C THR A 8 -9.88 10.79 -1.14
N LEU A 9 -10.66 11.02 -2.19
CA LEU A 9 -11.84 10.25 -2.55
C LEU A 9 -11.55 9.47 -3.82
N ARG A 10 -11.45 8.13 -3.75
CA ARG A 10 -11.37 7.27 -4.93
C ARG A 10 -12.69 7.30 -5.71
N VAL A 11 -12.96 8.40 -6.41
CA VAL A 11 -14.03 8.52 -7.39
C VAL A 11 -13.70 7.56 -8.54
N LYS A 12 -14.67 6.75 -8.96
CA LYS A 12 -14.51 5.88 -10.13
C LYS A 12 -14.35 6.76 -11.37
N ARG A 13 -13.09 6.92 -11.81
CA ARG A 13 -12.73 7.74 -12.97
C ARG A 13 -12.48 6.87 -14.20
N SER A 14 -12.86 7.40 -15.36
CA SER A 14 -12.45 6.88 -16.66
C SER A 14 -10.92 6.96 -16.79
N HIS A 15 -10.36 6.17 -17.72
CA HIS A 15 -8.92 6.18 -17.96
C HIS A 15 -8.39 7.58 -18.31
N LYS A 16 -9.10 8.30 -19.18
CA LYS A 16 -8.75 9.67 -19.61
C LYS A 16 -8.73 10.68 -18.46
N GLU A 17 -9.67 10.56 -17.52
CA GLU A 17 -9.68 11.41 -16.32
C GLU A 17 -8.50 11.10 -15.40
N LYS A 18 -8.13 9.81 -15.28
CA LYS A 18 -6.93 9.44 -14.52
C LYS A 18 -5.67 9.99 -15.16
N GLU A 19 -5.54 9.93 -16.49
CA GLU A 19 -4.38 10.49 -17.21
C GLU A 19 -4.26 12.00 -17.01
N LYS A 20 -5.38 12.72 -17.15
CA LYS A 20 -5.45 14.15 -16.89
C LYS A 20 -5.00 14.48 -15.46
N ASN A 21 -5.57 13.78 -14.47
CA ASN A 21 -5.23 14.02 -13.07
C ASN A 21 -3.77 13.67 -12.75
N ALA A 22 -3.24 12.58 -13.31
CA ALA A 22 -1.84 12.19 -13.12
C ALA A 22 -0.90 13.27 -13.68
N SER A 23 -1.21 13.78 -14.87
CA SER A 23 -0.45 14.89 -15.49
C SER A 23 -0.53 16.17 -14.66
N GLU A 24 -1.72 16.55 -14.18
CA GLU A 24 -1.92 17.72 -13.31
C GLU A 24 -1.24 17.58 -11.95
N SER A 25 -1.07 16.33 -11.46
CA SER A 25 -0.41 16.05 -10.18
C SER A 25 1.12 16.05 -10.25
N GLU A 26 1.73 15.95 -11.44
CA GLU A 26 3.18 15.82 -11.59
C GLU A 26 3.99 16.97 -10.95
N PRO A 27 3.63 18.26 -11.14
CA PRO A 27 4.35 19.36 -10.50
C PRO A 27 4.33 19.26 -8.96
N LEU A 28 3.22 18.78 -8.40
CA LEU A 28 3.08 18.61 -6.95
C LEU A 28 3.89 17.42 -6.45
N ILE A 29 3.90 16.29 -7.18
CA ILE A 29 4.75 15.13 -6.87
C ILE A 29 6.21 15.56 -6.85
N ARG A 30 6.66 16.30 -7.86
CA ARG A 30 8.02 16.85 -7.94
C ARG A 30 8.35 17.76 -6.76
N ALA A 31 7.54 18.79 -6.52
CA ALA A 31 7.76 19.70 -5.40
C ALA A 31 7.82 18.97 -4.05
N THR A 32 6.96 17.98 -3.85
CA THR A 32 6.92 17.17 -2.63
C THR A 32 8.20 16.34 -2.46
N LEU A 33 8.60 15.59 -3.50
CA LEU A 33 9.80 14.75 -3.44
C LEU A 33 11.08 15.58 -3.29
N SER A 34 11.20 16.72 -3.98
CA SER A 34 12.32 17.64 -3.80
C SER A 34 12.38 18.19 -2.37
N SER A 35 11.24 18.58 -1.79
CA SER A 35 11.17 19.07 -0.40
C SER A 35 11.61 18.01 0.61
N ILE A 36 11.13 16.77 0.42
CA ILE A 36 11.55 15.61 1.23
C ILE A 36 13.06 15.40 1.10
N HIS A 37 13.60 15.42 -0.12
CA HIS A 37 15.02 15.23 -0.36
C HIS A 37 15.88 16.29 0.35
N GLN A 38 15.52 17.56 0.21
CA GLN A 38 16.22 18.67 0.85
C GLN A 38 16.19 18.56 2.38
N THR A 39 15.04 18.17 2.93
CA THR A 39 14.89 17.94 4.37
C THR A 39 15.80 16.81 4.86
N ILE A 40 15.83 15.69 4.13
CA ILE A 40 16.65 14.52 4.49
C ILE A 40 18.14 14.80 4.35
N ILE A 41 18.59 15.47 3.28
CA ILE A 41 20.01 15.86 3.12
C ILE A 41 20.41 16.82 4.23
N SER A 42 19.55 17.78 4.59
CA SER A 42 19.86 18.74 5.65
C SER A 42 20.03 18.07 7.01
N ALA A 43 19.20 17.06 7.32
CA ALA A 43 19.28 16.30 8.56
C ALA A 43 20.40 15.24 8.54
N THR A 44 20.64 14.62 7.38
CA THR A 44 21.54 13.48 7.20
C THR A 44 22.29 13.56 5.86
N PRO A 45 23.35 14.37 5.75
CA PRO A 45 24.01 14.68 4.46
C PRO A 45 24.61 13.48 3.72
N SER A 46 24.91 12.38 4.42
CA SER A 46 25.46 11.16 3.86
C SER A 46 24.42 10.07 3.55
N SER A 47 23.15 10.32 3.82
CA SER A 47 22.09 9.34 3.57
C SER A 47 21.79 9.25 2.09
N ASN A 48 21.62 8.02 1.61
CA ASN A 48 21.14 7.75 0.26
C ASN A 48 19.78 7.06 0.33
N ILE A 49 18.78 7.64 -0.33
CA ILE A 49 17.44 7.07 -0.38
C ILE A 49 17.43 5.98 -1.46
N THR A 50 17.28 4.73 -1.03
CA THR A 50 17.36 3.54 -1.88
C THR A 50 16.03 2.79 -2.03
N SER A 51 15.00 3.20 -1.28
CA SER A 51 13.62 2.72 -1.47
C SER A 51 12.62 3.77 -1.01
N ILE A 52 11.43 3.76 -1.62
CA ILE A 52 10.32 4.65 -1.28
C ILE A 52 9.05 3.82 -1.11
N SER A 53 8.41 3.95 0.04
CA SER A 53 7.02 3.54 0.21
C SER A 53 6.10 4.66 -0.28
N TYR A 54 5.05 4.33 -1.04
CA TYR A 54 4.11 5.32 -1.57
C TYR A 54 2.64 4.98 -1.26
N PRO A 55 1.74 5.97 -1.13
CA PRO A 55 0.32 5.73 -0.83
C PRO A 55 -0.38 4.87 -1.87
N GLU A 56 -1.33 4.03 -1.44
CA GLU A 56 -1.94 3.01 -2.31
C GLU A 56 -2.67 3.57 -3.54
N ARG A 57 -3.08 4.84 -3.51
CA ARG A 57 -3.67 5.54 -4.65
C ARG A 57 -2.72 5.70 -5.85
N PHE A 58 -1.40 5.67 -5.64
CA PHE A 58 -0.40 5.75 -6.71
C PHE A 58 -0.07 4.39 -7.33
N LYS A 59 -0.58 3.27 -6.80
CA LYS A 59 -0.24 1.90 -7.27
C LYS A 59 -0.61 1.66 -8.74
N GLY A 60 -1.65 2.32 -9.24
CA GLY A 60 -2.14 2.12 -10.61
C GLY A 60 -1.58 3.11 -11.61
N ILE A 61 -1.41 2.66 -12.86
CA ILE A 61 -1.26 3.55 -14.02
C ILE A 61 -2.55 4.37 -14.17
N PRO A 62 -2.45 5.68 -14.44
CA PRO A 62 -1.26 6.44 -14.86
C PRO A 62 -0.51 7.17 -13.75
N TYR A 63 -0.83 6.96 -12.46
CA TYR A 63 -0.20 7.69 -11.35
C TYR A 63 1.19 7.18 -10.97
N LEU A 64 1.45 5.88 -11.13
CA LEU A 64 2.74 5.28 -10.77
C LEU A 64 3.89 5.80 -11.64
N THR A 65 3.63 6.07 -12.92
CA THR A 65 4.63 6.52 -13.90
C THR A 65 5.28 7.86 -13.53
N PRO A 66 4.53 8.96 -13.33
CA PRO A 66 5.13 10.25 -12.95
C PRO A 66 5.81 10.18 -11.58
N LEU A 67 5.26 9.40 -10.63
CA LEU A 67 5.90 9.17 -9.33
C LEU A 67 7.27 8.51 -9.49
N THR A 68 7.35 7.44 -10.27
CA THR A 68 8.61 6.70 -10.51
C THR A 68 9.63 7.56 -11.23
N HIS A 69 9.22 8.23 -12.31
CA HIS A 69 10.09 9.09 -13.09
C HIS A 69 10.68 10.21 -12.23
N THR A 70 9.83 10.86 -11.43
CA THR A 70 10.26 11.92 -10.53
C THR A 70 11.18 11.38 -9.43
N ALA A 71 10.87 10.22 -8.85
CA ALA A 71 11.72 9.62 -7.81
C ALA A 71 13.12 9.29 -8.32
N ILE A 72 13.25 8.73 -9.53
CA ILE A 72 14.56 8.45 -10.15
C ILE A 72 15.36 9.74 -10.40
N GLN A 73 14.68 10.84 -10.74
CA GLN A 73 15.32 12.14 -10.95
C GLN A 73 15.77 12.79 -9.64
N GLU A 74 14.91 12.76 -8.62
CA GLU A 74 15.16 13.46 -7.35
C GLU A 74 16.14 12.68 -6.46
N PHE A 75 16.13 11.34 -6.49
CA PHE A 75 16.89 10.51 -5.56
C PHE A 75 17.95 9.67 -6.29
N PRO A 76 19.25 10.00 -6.14
CA PRO A 76 20.32 9.27 -6.82
C PRO A 76 20.38 7.76 -6.51
N GLY A 77 19.90 7.33 -5.34
CA GLY A 77 19.84 5.92 -4.94
C GLY A 77 18.67 5.13 -5.55
N ILE A 78 17.71 5.80 -6.17
CA ILE A 78 16.57 5.19 -6.85
C ILE A 78 16.90 5.06 -8.34
N LYS A 79 16.92 3.82 -8.85
CA LYS A 79 17.29 3.47 -10.22
C LYS A 79 16.17 2.78 -10.98
N ASP A 80 15.27 2.13 -10.27
CA ASP A 80 14.22 1.31 -10.88
C ASP A 80 12.91 1.39 -10.11
N VAL A 81 11.80 1.12 -10.81
CA VAL A 81 10.44 1.10 -10.26
C VAL A 81 10.28 0.12 -9.09
N MET A 82 11.07 -0.96 -9.07
CA MET A 82 10.98 -1.99 -8.04
C MET A 82 11.46 -1.53 -6.66
N GLN A 83 12.21 -0.42 -6.61
CA GLN A 83 12.62 0.27 -5.37
C GLN A 83 11.50 1.14 -4.80
N LEU A 84 10.43 1.37 -5.56
CA LEU A 84 9.21 1.98 -5.09
C LEU A 84 8.22 0.87 -4.71
N SER A 85 7.47 1.05 -3.63
CA SER A 85 6.51 0.05 -3.16
C SER A 85 5.24 0.65 -2.59
N PRO A 86 4.08 0.05 -2.88
CA PRO A 86 2.83 0.48 -2.27
C PRO A 86 2.89 0.32 -0.74
N TYR A 87 2.32 1.27 -0.01
CA TYR A 87 2.40 1.35 1.45
C TYR A 87 1.89 0.09 2.15
N LEU A 88 0.77 -0.45 1.69
CA LEU A 88 0.21 -1.68 2.26
C LEU A 88 1.11 -2.90 2.02
N ASN A 89 1.86 -2.91 0.90
CA ASN A 89 2.86 -3.94 0.67
C ASN A 89 4.03 -3.80 1.67
N CYS A 90 4.50 -2.57 1.90
CA CYS A 90 5.56 -2.34 2.88
C CYS A 90 5.13 -2.79 4.28
N ILE A 91 3.89 -2.52 4.68
CA ILE A 91 3.37 -2.93 5.98
C ILE A 91 3.46 -4.43 6.21
N ARG A 92 3.01 -5.26 5.25
CA ARG A 92 3.13 -6.72 5.42
C ARG A 92 4.58 -7.17 5.56
N LEU A 93 5.50 -6.55 4.80
CA LEU A 93 6.93 -6.88 4.83
C LEU A 93 7.58 -6.46 6.15
N ALA A 94 7.14 -5.36 6.75
CA ALA A 94 7.65 -4.90 8.04
C ALA A 94 7.44 -5.95 9.15
N TYR A 95 6.33 -6.68 9.08
CA TYR A 95 5.97 -7.74 10.02
C TYR A 95 6.34 -9.14 9.54
N GLY A 96 7.01 -9.28 8.39
CA GLY A 96 7.35 -10.58 7.82
C GLY A 96 6.14 -11.42 7.39
N LEU A 97 4.97 -10.80 7.20
CA LEU A 97 3.70 -11.45 6.82
C LEU A 97 3.66 -11.89 5.35
N ASN A 98 4.84 -12.03 4.76
CA ASN A 98 5.12 -12.66 3.47
C ASN A 98 5.76 -14.05 3.66
N THR A 99 5.77 -14.57 4.88
CA THR A 99 6.31 -15.89 5.22
C THR A 99 5.24 -16.75 5.88
N PRO A 100 5.21 -18.07 5.62
CA PRO A 100 4.28 -19.00 6.25
C PRO A 100 4.30 -18.93 7.77
N GLU A 101 5.50 -18.86 8.36
CA GLU A 101 5.69 -18.97 9.80
C GLU A 101 5.16 -17.73 10.52
N ALA A 102 5.37 -16.54 9.94
CA ALA A 102 4.79 -15.31 10.45
C ALA A 102 3.26 -15.30 10.35
N LEU A 103 2.70 -16.04 9.38
CA LEU A 103 1.26 -16.20 9.23
C LEU A 103 0.67 -17.34 10.09
N GLY A 104 1.50 -18.05 10.85
CA GLY A 104 1.09 -19.17 11.70
C GLY A 104 0.97 -20.52 10.97
N TYR A 105 1.42 -20.60 9.71
CA TYR A 105 1.44 -21.84 8.93
C TYR A 105 2.71 -22.66 9.18
N PRO A 106 2.67 -23.98 8.86
CA PRO A 106 3.87 -24.82 8.92
C PRO A 106 5.01 -24.31 8.04
N LEU A 107 6.25 -24.53 8.50
CA LEU A 107 7.46 -24.13 7.80
C LEU A 107 7.50 -24.68 6.36
N GLY A 108 7.74 -23.80 5.39
CA GLY A 108 7.82 -24.16 3.97
C GLY A 108 6.49 -24.43 3.29
N SER A 109 5.36 -24.06 3.91
CA SER A 109 4.07 -24.04 3.21
C SER A 109 4.09 -23.04 2.05
N ASP A 110 3.43 -23.37 0.95
CA ASP A 110 3.23 -22.41 -0.14
C ASP A 110 2.11 -21.44 0.24
N LEU A 111 2.41 -20.14 0.31
CA LEU A 111 1.39 -19.14 0.65
C LEU A 111 0.35 -18.96 -0.46
N ASP A 112 0.65 -19.34 -1.70
CA ASP A 112 -0.31 -19.27 -2.80
C ASP A 112 -1.43 -20.31 -2.66
N ASP A 113 -1.26 -21.34 -1.81
CA ASP A 113 -2.28 -22.32 -1.47
C ASP A 113 -3.27 -21.83 -0.38
N TYR A 114 -2.99 -20.69 0.27
CA TYR A 114 -3.79 -20.16 1.38
C TYR A 114 -4.37 -18.77 1.06
N ASN A 115 -5.66 -18.60 1.36
CA ASN A 115 -6.29 -17.27 1.35
C ASN A 115 -5.98 -16.53 2.65
N SER A 116 -4.73 -16.05 2.77
CA SER A 116 -4.28 -15.31 3.96
C SER A 116 -4.86 -13.89 3.95
N LEU A 117 -5.82 -13.61 4.84
CA LEU A 117 -6.46 -12.30 4.94
C LEU A 117 -5.95 -11.52 6.15
N LEU A 118 -5.52 -10.28 5.90
CA LEU A 118 -5.15 -9.31 6.93
C LEU A 118 -6.21 -8.20 6.99
N LEU A 119 -6.51 -7.74 8.21
CA LEU A 119 -7.34 -6.56 8.44
C LEU A 119 -6.44 -5.39 8.83
N HIS A 120 -6.43 -4.34 8.02
CA HIS A 120 -5.56 -3.18 8.22
C HIS A 120 -6.38 -1.94 8.55
N PHE A 121 -6.02 -1.25 9.64
CA PHE A 121 -6.58 0.05 10.01
C PHE A 121 -5.52 1.14 9.82
N GLU A 122 -5.79 2.06 8.90
CA GLU A 122 -4.99 3.27 8.68
C GLU A 122 -5.73 4.46 9.29
N TYR A 123 -5.16 5.04 10.36
CA TYR A 123 -5.76 6.19 11.03
C TYR A 123 -4.94 7.47 10.81
N GLN A 124 -5.52 8.40 10.06
CA GLN A 124 -5.02 9.76 9.79
C GLN A 124 -6.14 10.78 10.10
N GLU A 125 -6.39 11.76 9.22
CA GLU A 125 -7.59 12.61 9.26
C GLU A 125 -8.90 11.83 9.04
N TYR A 126 -8.79 10.55 8.68
CA TYR A 126 -9.88 9.59 8.47
C TYR A 126 -9.42 8.22 8.98
N LEU A 127 -10.38 7.32 9.23
CA LEU A 127 -10.08 5.90 9.44
C LEU A 127 -10.37 5.13 8.14
N GLU A 128 -9.36 4.52 7.54
CA GLU A 128 -9.54 3.55 6.47
C GLU A 128 -9.33 2.14 7.03
N VAL A 129 -10.26 1.24 6.73
CA VAL A 129 -10.17 -0.18 7.04
C VAL A 129 -10.04 -0.93 5.73
N SER A 130 -9.02 -1.76 5.59
CA SER A 130 -8.72 -2.53 4.38
C SER A 130 -8.60 -4.02 4.68
N VAL A 131 -9.19 -4.85 3.83
CA VAL A 131 -8.98 -6.29 3.80
C VAL A 131 -7.94 -6.60 2.74
N MET A 132 -6.87 -7.28 3.15
CA MET A 132 -5.73 -7.59 2.31
C MET A 132 -5.54 -9.09 2.17
N ALA A 133 -5.67 -9.62 0.95
CA ALA A 133 -5.13 -10.92 0.62
C ALA A 133 -3.61 -10.80 0.45
N VAL A 134 -2.85 -11.69 1.10
CA VAL A 134 -1.39 -11.69 1.03
C VAL A 134 -0.85 -13.04 0.59
N THR A 135 0.20 -12.99 -0.23
CA THR A 135 1.02 -14.13 -0.61
C THR A 135 2.48 -13.86 -0.28
N GLU A 136 3.39 -14.76 -0.65
CA GLU A 136 4.84 -14.53 -0.51
C GLU A 136 5.25 -13.28 -1.30
N TYR A 137 4.83 -13.17 -2.55
CA TYR A 137 5.33 -12.15 -3.48
C TYR A 137 4.44 -10.92 -3.60
N ALA A 138 3.16 -11.03 -3.26
CA ALA A 138 2.18 -10.00 -3.57
C ALA A 138 1.18 -9.75 -2.43
N ASN A 139 0.45 -8.65 -2.59
CA ASN A 139 -0.76 -8.39 -1.84
C ASN A 139 -1.82 -7.76 -2.73
N ILE A 140 -3.06 -8.17 -2.51
CA ILE A 140 -4.25 -7.65 -3.16
C ILE A 140 -5.13 -7.05 -2.08
N ARG A 141 -5.64 -5.84 -2.33
CA ARG A 141 -6.65 -5.23 -1.47
C ARG A 141 -8.02 -5.67 -1.97
N GLU A 142 -8.63 -6.60 -1.26
CA GLU A 142 -9.93 -7.19 -1.62
C GLU A 142 -11.05 -6.17 -1.39
N GLU A 143 -11.08 -5.61 -0.18
CA GLU A 143 -12.10 -4.66 0.24
C GLU A 143 -11.48 -3.52 1.04
N PHE A 144 -12.18 -2.38 1.07
CA PHE A 144 -11.87 -1.30 1.98
C PHE A 144 -13.07 -0.39 2.16
N PHE A 145 -13.13 0.27 3.32
CA PHE A 145 -14.04 1.38 3.55
C PHE A 145 -13.34 2.47 4.35
N ARG A 146 -13.87 3.69 4.27
CA ARG A 146 -13.29 4.87 4.89
C ARG A 146 -14.35 5.63 5.69
N ILE A 147 -13.95 6.13 6.84
CA ILE A 147 -14.77 6.93 7.74
C ILE A 147 -14.08 8.28 7.91
N ASP A 148 -14.63 9.31 7.27
CA ASP A 148 -14.08 10.66 7.20
C ASP A 148 -14.12 11.43 8.52
N ASP A 149 -14.98 11.02 9.46
CA ASP A 149 -15.17 11.66 10.78
C ASP A 149 -15.15 10.61 11.91
N PHE A 150 -14.14 9.73 11.88
CA PHE A 150 -14.02 8.67 12.87
C PHE A 150 -13.80 9.28 14.26
N GLY A 151 -14.82 9.16 15.13
CA GLY A 151 -14.91 9.85 16.42
C GLY A 151 -16.19 10.68 16.60
N GLY A 152 -16.97 10.92 15.53
CA GLY A 152 -18.26 11.62 15.56
C GLY A 152 -19.45 10.71 15.23
N GLY A 153 -20.30 10.44 16.24
CA GLY A 153 -21.61 9.78 16.08
C GLY A 153 -21.60 8.26 15.88
N GLU A 154 -22.68 7.59 16.31
CA GLU A 154 -22.82 6.12 16.41
C GLU A 154 -22.50 5.38 15.11
N MET A 155 -21.64 4.36 15.22
CA MET A 155 -21.39 3.38 14.17
C MET A 155 -22.00 2.03 14.56
N VAL A 156 -22.70 1.40 13.61
CA VAL A 156 -23.18 0.02 13.71
C VAL A 156 -22.27 -0.84 12.85
N ALA A 157 -21.50 -1.73 13.48
CA ALA A 157 -20.68 -2.72 12.78
C ALA A 157 -21.56 -3.91 12.36
N SER A 158 -21.42 -4.36 11.12
CA SER A 158 -21.88 -5.69 10.70
C SER A 158 -20.90 -6.75 11.18
N SER A 159 -21.41 -7.97 11.40
CA SER A 159 -20.61 -9.11 11.88
C SER A 159 -19.33 -9.30 11.05
N PRO A 160 -18.17 -9.43 11.71
CA PRO A 160 -16.89 -9.68 11.05
C PRO A 160 -16.84 -11.12 10.50
N PRO A 161 -16.13 -11.36 9.38
CA PRO A 161 -15.71 -12.71 9.04
C PRO A 161 -14.63 -13.20 10.02
N SER A 162 -14.71 -14.48 10.41
CA SER A 162 -13.77 -15.18 11.30
C SER A 162 -12.37 -15.40 10.72
N ASP A 163 -12.19 -15.05 9.44
CA ASP A 163 -11.11 -15.54 8.58
C ASP A 163 -9.86 -14.64 8.61
N PHE A 164 -9.88 -13.54 9.37
CA PHE A 164 -8.73 -12.63 9.47
C PHE A 164 -7.63 -13.20 10.36
N LEU A 165 -6.41 -13.33 9.85
CA LEU A 165 -5.28 -13.83 10.62
C LEU A 165 -4.74 -12.79 11.59
N PHE A 166 -4.58 -11.55 11.11
CA PHE A 166 -3.99 -10.46 11.88
C PHE A 166 -4.69 -9.13 11.68
N ILE A 167 -4.58 -8.29 12.70
CA ILE A 167 -5.01 -6.89 12.71
C ILE A 167 -3.79 -6.00 12.83
N ILE A 168 -3.64 -5.08 11.88
CA ILE A 168 -2.48 -4.19 11.81
C ILE A 168 -2.94 -2.74 11.89
N PHE A 169 -2.25 -1.97 12.72
CA PHE A 169 -2.43 -0.53 12.84
C PHE A 169 -1.31 0.24 12.16
N SER A 170 -1.69 1.28 11.42
CA SER A 170 -0.76 2.25 10.85
C SER A 170 -1.37 3.66 10.87
N GLY A 171 -0.52 4.68 10.75
CA GLY A 171 -0.95 6.08 10.67
C GLY A 171 -0.24 7.00 11.65
N GLU A 172 -0.75 8.23 11.76
CA GLU A 172 -0.08 9.37 12.42
C GLU A 172 -0.78 9.83 13.70
N VAL A 173 -1.85 9.14 14.12
CA VAL A 173 -2.58 9.50 15.34
C VAL A 173 -1.85 9.09 16.62
N MET A 174 -2.26 9.70 17.73
CA MET A 174 -1.71 9.39 19.04
C MET A 174 -1.95 7.91 19.42
N PRO A 175 -1.02 7.24 20.12
CA PRO A 175 -1.20 5.85 20.58
C PRO A 175 -2.51 5.57 21.33
N SER A 176 -3.03 6.57 22.06
CA SER A 176 -4.31 6.48 22.76
C SER A 176 -5.50 6.22 21.83
N GLU A 177 -5.46 6.74 20.60
CA GLU A 177 -6.54 6.57 19.63
C GLU A 177 -6.57 5.15 19.07
N PHE A 178 -5.41 4.56 18.80
CA PHE A 178 -5.31 3.13 18.46
C PHE A 178 -5.83 2.23 19.59
N GLY A 179 -5.61 2.62 20.85
CA GLY A 179 -6.21 1.94 22.00
C GLY A 179 -7.74 1.92 21.97
N LYS A 180 -8.38 3.00 21.52
CA LYS A 180 -9.85 3.04 21.35
C LYS A 180 -10.33 2.12 20.24
N ILE A 181 -9.65 2.13 19.09
CA ILE A 181 -9.98 1.23 17.97
C ILE A 181 -9.83 -0.23 18.40
N ARG A 182 -8.71 -0.59 19.03
CA ARG A 182 -8.49 -1.95 19.56
C ARG A 182 -9.64 -2.37 20.47
N LYS A 183 -9.99 -1.52 21.44
CA LYS A 183 -11.09 -1.80 22.37
C LYS A 183 -12.42 -2.01 21.63
N ALA A 184 -12.75 -1.15 20.68
CA ALA A 184 -13.96 -1.27 19.88
C ALA A 184 -13.99 -2.55 19.04
N VAL A 185 -12.85 -2.92 18.43
CA VAL A 185 -12.74 -4.16 17.66
C VAL A 185 -12.92 -5.39 18.55
N VAL A 186 -12.28 -5.45 19.72
CA VAL A 186 -12.42 -6.57 20.67
C VAL A 186 -13.84 -6.64 21.25
N GLU A 187 -14.50 -5.50 21.46
CA GLU A 187 -15.90 -5.46 21.92
C GLU A 187 -16.86 -6.06 20.90
N VAL A 188 -16.62 -5.82 19.61
CA VAL A 188 -17.43 -6.40 18.51
C VAL A 188 -17.02 -7.84 18.21
N VAL A 189 -15.72 -8.17 18.35
CA VAL A 189 -15.10 -9.45 17.97
C VAL A 189 -14.10 -9.90 19.03
N PRO A 190 -14.56 -10.52 20.12
CA PRO A 190 -13.67 -10.92 21.21
C PRO A 190 -12.53 -11.85 20.78
N GLU A 191 -12.75 -12.68 19.76
CA GLU A 191 -11.76 -13.62 19.18
C GLU A 191 -10.56 -12.93 18.51
N PHE A 192 -10.57 -11.60 18.39
CA PHE A 192 -9.48 -10.82 17.83
C PHE A 192 -8.50 -10.28 18.86
N GLU A 193 -8.73 -10.48 20.17
CA GLU A 193 -7.89 -9.93 21.25
C GLU A 193 -6.39 -10.23 21.06
N ASP A 194 -6.05 -11.43 20.60
CA ASP A 194 -4.68 -11.90 20.37
C ASP A 194 -4.19 -11.73 18.92
N ARG A 195 -5.02 -11.22 18.00
CA ARG A 195 -4.70 -11.10 16.56
C ARG A 195 -4.03 -9.79 16.18
N PHE A 196 -3.87 -8.85 17.11
CA PHE A 196 -3.24 -7.56 16.81
C PHE A 196 -1.71 -7.70 16.75
N VAL A 197 -1.11 -7.16 15.68
CA VAL A 197 0.34 -7.08 15.52
C VAL A 197 0.77 -5.61 15.57
N ASP A 198 1.35 -5.21 16.70
CA ASP A 198 1.73 -3.83 17.02
C ASP A 198 3.15 -3.70 17.61
N SER A 199 4.02 -4.66 17.27
CA SER A 199 5.43 -4.64 17.68
C SER A 199 6.25 -3.50 17.04
N ILE A 200 5.67 -2.80 16.06
CA ILE A 200 6.24 -1.63 15.41
C ILE A 200 5.31 -0.45 15.65
N GLU A 201 5.88 0.71 16.02
CA GLU A 201 5.08 1.92 16.17
C GLU A 201 4.37 2.28 14.84
N PRO A 202 3.04 2.54 14.85
CA PRO A 202 2.22 2.69 13.65
C PRO A 202 2.77 3.65 12.58
N TRP A 203 3.41 4.74 13.00
CA TRP A 203 4.03 5.73 12.10
C TRP A 203 5.27 5.22 11.33
N TRP A 204 5.99 4.23 11.87
CA TRP A 204 7.23 3.71 11.26
C TRP A 204 7.01 2.48 10.37
N VAL A 205 5.85 1.83 10.45
CA VAL A 205 5.61 0.51 9.82
C VAL A 205 5.97 0.52 8.33
N GLY A 206 5.50 1.51 7.56
CA GLY A 206 5.81 1.60 6.13
C GLY A 206 7.29 1.83 5.83
N ALA A 207 7.98 2.62 6.64
CA ALA A 207 9.42 2.89 6.47
C ALA A 207 10.27 1.65 6.77
N ILE A 208 9.94 0.91 7.83
CA ILE A 208 10.60 -0.37 8.17
C ILE A 208 10.39 -1.38 7.05
N GLY A 209 9.17 -1.47 6.52
CA GLY A 209 8.85 -2.33 5.38
C GLY A 209 9.65 -2.00 4.12
N ALA A 210 9.73 -0.72 3.77
CA ALA A 210 10.53 -0.25 2.63
C ALA A 210 12.02 -0.53 2.82
N ALA A 211 12.56 -0.31 4.02
CA ALA A 211 13.94 -0.64 4.34
C ALA A 211 14.20 -2.16 4.27
N GLY A 212 13.26 -2.97 4.75
CA GLY A 212 13.29 -4.43 4.62
C GLY A 212 13.39 -4.86 3.16
N ARG A 213 12.50 -4.34 2.31
CA ARG A 213 12.53 -4.59 0.87
C ARG A 213 13.83 -4.13 0.23
N ALA A 214 14.33 -2.93 0.55
CA ALA A 214 15.60 -2.44 0.01
C ALA A 214 16.76 -3.42 0.29
N ARG A 215 16.81 -4.02 1.50
CA ARG A 215 17.80 -5.05 1.82
C ARG A 215 17.64 -6.29 0.96
N GLU A 216 16.42 -6.76 0.74
CA GLU A 216 16.16 -7.89 -0.16
C GLU A 216 16.72 -7.61 -1.56
N PHE A 217 16.45 -6.44 -2.14
CA PHE A 217 16.99 -6.04 -3.46
C PHE A 217 18.52 -6.07 -3.53
N THR A 218 19.21 -5.73 -2.44
CA THR A 218 20.69 -5.77 -2.41
C THR A 218 21.27 -7.17 -2.31
N VAL A 219 20.52 -8.13 -1.75
CA VAL A 219 20.99 -9.50 -1.49
C VAL A 219 20.50 -10.49 -2.54
N LYS A 220 19.26 -10.31 -3.01
CA LYS A 220 18.59 -11.10 -4.04
C LYS A 220 17.88 -10.09 -4.93
N MET A 221 18.42 -9.79 -6.12
CA MET A 221 17.58 -9.14 -7.14
C MET A 221 16.35 -10.04 -7.32
N PRO A 222 15.13 -9.57 -7.04
CA PRO A 222 13.97 -10.39 -7.27
C PRO A 222 13.98 -10.76 -8.75
N VAL A 223 14.06 -12.06 -9.02
CA VAL A 223 13.78 -12.59 -10.34
C VAL A 223 12.30 -12.35 -10.53
N THR A 224 11.98 -11.20 -11.10
CA THR A 224 10.64 -10.96 -11.58
C THR A 224 10.39 -11.96 -12.69
N HIS A 225 9.67 -13.04 -12.39
CA HIS A 225 8.69 -13.56 -13.33
C HIS A 225 7.59 -12.51 -13.50
N ILE A 226 7.95 -11.31 -13.99
CA ILE A 226 6.97 -10.48 -14.64
C ILE A 226 6.82 -11.14 -16.01
N ASP A 227 5.89 -12.09 -16.10
CA ASP A 227 5.23 -12.33 -17.36
C ASP A 227 4.52 -11.03 -17.74
N PHE A 228 5.25 -10.14 -18.41
CA PHE A 228 4.66 -9.18 -19.36
C PHE A 228 4.09 -9.92 -20.59
N GLN A 229 4.04 -11.26 -20.57
CA GLN A 229 3.35 -12.04 -21.59
C GLN A 229 1.84 -11.83 -21.46
N ARG A 230 1.30 -11.14 -22.47
CA ARG A 230 -0.09 -10.69 -22.65
C ARG A 230 -0.48 -9.38 -21.95
N MET A 231 0.31 -8.33 -22.17
CA MET A 231 -0.34 -7.17 -22.81
C MET A 231 -0.59 -7.53 -24.26
N GLU A 232 -1.73 -8.17 -24.54
CA GLU A 232 -2.27 -8.29 -25.89
C GLU A 232 -2.20 -6.89 -26.51
N THR A 233 -1.49 -6.80 -27.63
CA THR A 233 -1.32 -5.53 -28.33
C THR A 233 -2.71 -4.97 -28.62
N ARG A 234 -2.85 -3.64 -28.51
CA ARG A 234 -4.07 -2.91 -28.87
C ARG A 234 -4.65 -3.30 -30.24
N GLU A 235 -3.82 -3.87 -31.10
CA GLU A 235 -4.16 -4.39 -32.44
C GLU A 235 -4.97 -5.70 -32.38
N GLU A 236 -4.72 -6.62 -31.44
CA GLU A 236 -5.48 -7.88 -31.30
C GLU A 236 -6.92 -7.64 -30.80
N TRP A 237 -7.12 -6.68 -29.90
CA TRP A 237 -8.46 -6.29 -29.42
C TRP A 237 -9.31 -5.62 -30.51
N LEU A 238 -8.67 -4.87 -31.42
CA LEU A 238 -9.35 -4.26 -32.56
C LEU A 238 -9.66 -5.30 -33.65
N ALA A 239 -8.74 -6.24 -33.91
CA ALA A 239 -8.96 -7.32 -34.87
C ALA A 239 -10.10 -8.28 -34.47
N GLY A 240 -10.37 -8.43 -33.17
CA GLY A 240 -11.45 -9.29 -32.66
C GLY A 240 -12.87 -8.73 -32.80
N ARG A 241 -13.05 -7.44 -33.14
CA ARG A 241 -14.39 -6.82 -33.30
C ARG A 241 -14.95 -6.87 -34.72
N ASP A 242 -14.11 -7.04 -35.73
CA ASP A 242 -14.53 -6.99 -37.13
C ASP A 242 -14.95 -8.37 -37.69
N GLY A 243 -14.91 -9.42 -36.86
CA GLY A 243 -15.14 -10.82 -37.28
C GLY A 243 -16.46 -11.46 -36.88
N LYS A 244 -17.44 -10.74 -36.32
CA LYS A 244 -18.78 -11.28 -36.00
C LYS A 244 -19.90 -10.32 -36.40
N GLY A 245 -20.23 -10.37 -37.68
CA GLY A 245 -21.40 -9.75 -38.28
C GLY A 245 -21.72 -10.42 -39.61
N GLY A 246 -22.01 -11.72 -39.56
CA GLY A 246 -22.70 -12.47 -40.60
C GLY A 246 -24.10 -12.81 -40.12
#